data_AF-A0A936F1F1-F1
#
_entry.id   AF-A0A936F1F1-F1
#
_cell.length_a   1.000
_cell.length_b   1.000
_cell.length_c   1.000
_cell.angle_alpha   90.00
_cell.angle_beta   90.00
_cell.angle_gamma   90.00
#
_symmetry.space_group_name_H-M   'P 1'
#
loop_
_entity.id
_entity.type
_entity.pdbx_description
1 polymer ?
#
loop_
_entity_poly.entity_id
_entity_poly.type
_entity_poly.pdbx_seq_one_letter_code
_entity_poly.pdbx_strand_id
1 'polypeptide(L)'
;MSGTGPSGSPQARFEDGLRFLATALALEIDHRNSAAIVSAACDAIQCFLVTFEAAGRHHLPDPDGETARLRGQLEALLTPRQSPEAAARHALEAARLARDQASRLLPRLLG
;
A
#
# COMPACT_ATOMS: atom_id res chain seq x y z
N MET A 1 -3.86 28.93 14.64
CA MET A 1 -4.49 27.62 14.90
C MET A 1 -5.09 27.13 13.58
N SER A 2 -4.47 26.14 12.94
CA SER A 2 -5.02 25.48 11.75
C SER A 2 -4.67 23.99 11.79
N GLY A 3 -5.63 23.23 12.31
CA GLY A 3 -5.96 21.84 11.99
C GLY A 3 -4.85 20.82 11.75
N THR A 4 -4.36 20.20 12.82
CA THR A 4 -3.80 18.84 12.78
C THR A 4 -4.96 17.88 12.51
N GLY A 5 -5.21 17.54 11.24
CA GLY A 5 -6.02 16.36 10.90
C GLY A 5 -5.33 15.08 11.42
N PRO A 6 -6.03 13.93 11.49
CA PRO A 6 -5.46 12.66 11.96
C PRO A 6 -4.46 12.03 10.95
N SER A 7 -3.70 12.86 10.25
CA SER A 7 -2.63 12.48 9.35
C SER A 7 -1.38 12.22 10.18
N GLY A 8 -1.23 10.98 10.68
CA GLY A 8 0.04 10.54 11.26
C GLY A 8 1.20 10.82 10.30
N SER A 9 2.41 10.96 10.83
CA SER A 9 3.61 11.14 10.01
C SER A 9 3.70 10.02 8.94
N PRO A 10 4.35 10.25 7.78
CA PRO A 10 4.59 9.20 6.79
C PRO A 10 5.16 7.92 7.40
N GLN A 11 6.00 8.05 8.43
CA GLN A 11 6.51 6.95 9.22
C GLN A 11 5.41 6.19 10.00
N ALA A 12 4.56 6.88 10.76
CA ALA A 12 3.48 6.23 11.50
C ALA A 12 2.52 5.49 10.57
N ARG A 13 2.20 6.10 9.41
CA ARG A 13 1.37 5.46 8.38
C ARG A 13 2.07 4.28 7.74
N PHE A 14 3.38 4.36 7.50
CA PHE A 14 4.14 3.21 7.02
C PHE A 14 4.07 2.03 8.00
N GLU A 15 4.21 2.28 9.31
CA GLU A 15 4.08 1.25 10.35
C GLU A 15 2.67 0.64 10.40
N ASP A 16 1.61 1.46 10.28
CA ASP A 16 0.24 0.96 10.14
C ASP A 16 0.09 0.05 8.92
N GLY A 17 0.67 0.45 7.79
CA GLY A 17 0.68 -0.34 6.56
C GLY A 17 1.34 -1.71 6.76
N LEU A 18 2.43 -1.79 7.52
CA LEU A 18 3.07 -3.06 7.88
C LEU A 18 2.15 -3.95 8.72
N ARG A 19 1.39 -3.38 9.67
CA ARG A 19 0.44 -4.13 10.51
C ARG A 19 -0.71 -4.71 9.67
N PHE A 20 -1.27 -3.92 8.76
CA PHE A 20 -2.31 -4.39 7.84
C PHE A 20 -1.80 -5.44 6.86
N LEU A 21 -0.60 -5.25 6.30
CA LEU A 21 0.02 -6.24 5.41
C LEU A 21 0.28 -7.56 6.15
N ALA A 22 0.79 -7.51 7.38
CA ALA A 22 0.98 -8.70 8.21
C ALA A 22 -0.35 -9.43 8.45
N THR A 23 -1.45 -8.68 8.66
CA THR A 23 -2.80 -9.23 8.82
C THR A 23 -3.27 -9.92 7.53
N ALA A 24 -3.10 -9.28 6.38
CA ALA A 24 -3.46 -9.87 5.09
C ALA A 24 -2.69 -11.18 4.79
N LEU A 25 -1.39 -11.22 5.13
CA LEU A 25 -0.56 -12.42 4.98
C LEU A 25 -0.97 -13.54 5.93
N ALA A 26 -1.35 -13.22 7.17
CA ALA A 26 -1.85 -14.22 8.11
C ALA A 26 -3.18 -14.84 7.63
N LEU A 27 -4.08 -14.01 7.09
CA LEU A 27 -5.34 -14.46 6.50
C LEU A 27 -5.13 -15.35 5.26
N GLU A 28 -4.12 -15.04 4.43
CA GLU A 28 -3.72 -15.85 3.28
C GLU A 28 -3.24 -17.24 3.70
N ILE A 29 -2.35 -17.30 4.71
CA ILE A 29 -1.81 -18.57 5.25
C ILE A 29 -2.91 -19.46 5.80
N ASP A 30 -3.89 -18.86 6.48
CA ASP A 30 -5.01 -19.60 7.05
C ASP A 30 -6.07 -20.01 5.99
N HIS A 31 -5.86 -19.66 4.71
CA HIS A 31 -6.84 -19.83 3.62
C HIS A 31 -8.22 -19.26 3.95
N ARG A 32 -8.28 -18.19 4.75
CA ARG A 32 -9.55 -17.61 5.22
C ARG A 32 -9.98 -16.47 4.31
N ASN A 33 -11.27 -16.48 3.97
CA ASN A 33 -12.08 -15.36 3.48
C ASN A 33 -11.33 -14.33 2.60
N SER A 34 -11.33 -14.58 1.29
CA SER A 34 -10.70 -13.71 0.28
C SER A 34 -11.09 -12.23 0.40
N ALA A 35 -12.31 -11.91 0.85
CA ALA A 35 -12.73 -10.52 1.05
C ALA A 35 -11.98 -9.85 2.21
N ALA A 36 -11.69 -10.58 3.29
CA ALA A 36 -10.90 -10.07 4.41
C ALA A 36 -9.44 -9.81 3.99
N ILE A 37 -8.87 -10.70 3.17
CA ILE A 37 -7.53 -10.51 2.58
C ILE A 37 -7.50 -9.22 1.74
N VAL A 38 -8.48 -9.05 0.84
CA VAL A 38 -8.59 -7.85 -0.01
C VAL A 38 -8.72 -6.59 0.85
N SER A 39 -9.58 -6.60 1.87
CA SER A 39 -9.76 -5.44 2.76
C SER A 39 -8.45 -5.05 3.45
N ALA A 40 -7.79 -6.01 4.11
CA ALA A 40 -6.53 -5.74 4.82
C ALA A 40 -5.40 -5.29 3.88
N ALA A 41 -5.33 -5.87 2.68
CA ALA A 41 -4.36 -5.45 1.66
C ALA A 41 -4.63 -4.03 1.16
N CYS A 42 -5.91 -3.67 0.92
CA CYS A 42 -6.30 -2.31 0.56
C CYS A 42 -5.98 -1.29 1.67
N ASP A 43 -6.24 -1.62 2.93
CA ASP A 43 -5.89 -0.78 4.07
C ASP A 43 -4.36 -0.55 4.15
N ALA A 44 -3.57 -1.60 3.89
CA ALA A 44 -2.11 -1.50 3.81
C ALA A 44 -1.68 -0.56 2.67
N ILE A 45 -2.25 -0.72 1.47
CA ILE A 45 -1.96 0.14 0.30
C ILE A 45 -2.26 1.61 0.63
N GLN A 46 -3.43 1.91 1.21
CA GLN A 46 -3.81 3.27 1.61
C GLN A 46 -2.82 3.88 2.61
N CYS A 47 -2.30 3.06 3.53
CA CYS A 47 -1.27 3.49 4.46
C CYS A 47 0.05 3.83 3.73
N PHE A 48 0.50 2.98 2.82
CA PHE A 48 1.73 3.22 2.07
C PHE A 48 1.63 4.42 1.13
N LEU A 49 0.46 4.67 0.51
CA LEU A 49 0.20 5.80 -0.39
C LEU A 49 0.54 7.16 0.23
N VAL A 50 0.41 7.31 1.56
CA VAL A 50 0.81 8.54 2.27
C VAL A 50 2.30 8.85 2.08
N THR A 51 3.16 7.83 1.98
CA THR A 51 4.60 8.00 1.71
C THR A 51 4.85 8.53 0.30
N PHE A 52 4.06 8.07 -0.69
CA PHE A 52 4.15 8.54 -2.07
C PHE A 52 3.66 9.97 -2.21
N GLU A 53 2.55 10.32 -1.54
CA GLU A 53 2.06 11.69 -1.50
C GLU A 53 3.08 12.64 -0.88
N ALA A 54 3.72 12.24 0.22
CA ALA A 54 4.80 13.00 0.83
C ALA A 54 5.98 13.15 -0.14
N ALA A 55 6.44 12.06 -0.77
CA ALA A 55 7.51 12.10 -1.77
C ALA A 55 7.20 13.05 -2.93
N GLY A 56 5.95 13.04 -3.43
CA GLY A 56 5.48 13.97 -4.45
C GLY A 56 5.51 15.43 -4.00
N ARG A 57 5.08 15.74 -2.77
CA ARG A 57 5.16 17.11 -2.21
C ARG A 57 6.60 17.59 -2.06
N HIS A 58 7.53 16.69 -1.76
CA HIS A 58 8.97 16.96 -1.67
C HIS A 58 9.69 16.90 -3.02
N HIS A 59 8.96 16.72 -4.14
CA HIS A 59 9.52 16.60 -5.49
C HIS A 59 10.63 15.54 -5.61
N LEU A 60 10.52 14.48 -4.81
CA LEU A 60 11.49 13.39 -4.88
C LEU A 60 11.30 12.65 -6.21
N PRO A 61 12.39 12.44 -6.98
CA PRO A 61 12.29 11.71 -8.23
C PRO A 61 11.87 10.26 -7.97
N ASP A 62 11.08 9.70 -8.88
CA ASP A 62 10.77 8.27 -8.97
C ASP A 62 11.67 7.64 -10.06
N PRO A 63 12.94 7.34 -9.73
CA PRO A 63 13.96 6.99 -10.73
C PRO A 63 13.62 5.71 -11.50
N ASP A 64 12.85 4.82 -10.90
CA ASP A 64 12.57 3.48 -11.43
C ASP A 64 11.16 3.40 -12.05
N GLY A 65 10.38 4.48 -12.02
CA GLY A 65 8.99 4.51 -12.51
C GLY A 65 8.04 3.60 -11.72
N GLU A 66 8.40 3.26 -10.48
CA GLU A 66 7.68 2.26 -9.67
C GLU A 66 6.30 2.75 -9.25
N THR A 67 6.05 4.08 -9.21
CA THR A 67 4.71 4.65 -9.00
C THR A 67 3.79 4.34 -10.18
N ALA A 68 4.32 4.36 -11.42
CA ALA A 68 3.55 3.97 -12.60
C ALA A 68 3.28 2.45 -12.60
N ARG A 69 4.27 1.65 -12.17
CA ARG A 69 4.10 0.21 -12.00
C ARG A 69 3.06 -0.15 -10.95
N LEU A 70 3.08 0.51 -9.78
CA LEU A 70 2.07 0.33 -8.74
C LEU A 70 0.68 0.68 -9.26
N ARG A 71 0.54 1.78 -10.01
CA ARG A 71 -0.72 2.16 -10.65
C ARG A 71 -1.25 1.04 -11.56
N GLY A 72 -0.40 0.47 -12.41
CA GLY A 72 -0.81 -0.65 -13.27
C GLY A 72 -1.28 -1.88 -12.49
N GLN A 73 -0.71 -2.15 -11.31
CA GLN A 73 -1.14 -3.24 -10.43
C GLN A 73 -2.47 -2.95 -9.75
N LEU A 74 -2.70 -1.70 -9.34
CA LEU A 74 -3.99 -1.25 -8.80
C LEU A 74 -5.08 -1.29 -9.88
N GLU A 75 -4.77 -0.91 -11.12
CA GLU A 75 -5.70 -1.04 -12.25
C GLU A 75 -6.03 -2.51 -12.54
N ALA A 76 -5.04 -3.40 -12.46
CA ALA A 76 -5.28 -4.84 -12.60
C ALA A 76 -6.23 -5.38 -11.52
N LEU A 77 -6.15 -4.88 -10.29
CA LEU A 77 -7.08 -5.23 -9.21
C LEU A 77 -8.54 -4.84 -9.51
N LEU A 78 -8.75 -3.81 -10.34
CA LEU A 78 -10.09 -3.34 -10.72
C LEU A 78 -10.69 -4.11 -11.91
N THR A 79 -10.04 -5.17 -12.38
CA THR A 79 -10.56 -5.94 -13.52
C THR A 79 -11.92 -6.55 -13.16
N PRO A 80 -12.97 -6.28 -13.95
CA PRO A 80 -14.29 -6.84 -13.70
C PRO A 80 -14.28 -8.37 -13.75
N ARG A 81 -15.15 -9.01 -12.96
CA ARG A 81 -15.41 -10.47 -12.98
C ARG A 81 -14.23 -11.36 -12.54
N GLN A 82 -13.26 -10.82 -11.81
CA GLN A 82 -12.24 -11.64 -11.15
C GLN A 82 -12.89 -12.57 -10.12
N SER A 83 -12.31 -13.77 -9.93
CA SER A 83 -12.67 -14.61 -8.80
C SER A 83 -12.18 -13.96 -7.49
N PRO A 84 -12.82 -14.23 -6.35
CA PRO A 84 -12.37 -13.72 -5.06
C PRO A 84 -10.90 -14.05 -4.75
N GLU A 85 -10.43 -15.24 -5.13
CA GLU A 85 -9.05 -15.68 -4.95
C GLU A 85 -8.08 -14.89 -5.83
N ALA A 86 -8.47 -14.61 -7.09
CA ALA A 86 -7.68 -13.79 -7.99
C ALA A 86 -7.56 -12.35 -7.45
N ALA A 87 -8.67 -11.77 -6.97
CA ALA A 87 -8.68 -10.44 -6.36
C ALA A 87 -7.79 -10.39 -5.10
N ALA A 88 -7.85 -11.40 -4.23
CA ALA A 88 -7.00 -11.50 -3.05
C ALA A 88 -5.51 -11.55 -3.40
N ARG A 89 -5.13 -12.38 -4.39
CA ARG A 89 -3.76 -12.46 -4.87
C ARG A 89 -3.27 -11.12 -5.42
N HIS A 90 -4.04 -10.47 -6.28
CA HIS A 90 -3.67 -9.18 -6.85
C HIS A 90 -3.57 -8.08 -5.77
N ALA A 91 -4.45 -8.09 -4.78
CA ALA A 91 -4.39 -7.14 -3.67
C ALA A 91 -3.10 -7.32 -2.84
N LEU A 92 -2.71 -8.57 -2.56
CA LEU A 92 -1.46 -8.88 -1.85
C LEU A 92 -0.22 -8.50 -2.65
N GLU A 93 -0.20 -8.79 -3.95
CA GLU A 93 0.88 -8.38 -4.86
C GLU A 93 1.02 -6.86 -4.87
N ALA A 94 -0.09 -6.13 -5.01
CA ALA A 94 -0.10 -4.67 -4.98
C ALA A 94 0.36 -4.11 -3.62
N ALA A 95 -0.08 -4.70 -2.50
CA ALA A 95 0.34 -4.26 -1.16
C ALA A 95 1.83 -4.49 -0.90
N ARG A 96 2.40 -5.61 -1.39
CA ARG A 96 3.84 -5.89 -1.31
C ARG A 96 4.65 -4.88 -2.13
N LEU A 97 4.21 -4.57 -3.35
CA LEU A 97 4.86 -3.58 -4.20
C LEU A 97 4.78 -2.17 -3.58
N ALA A 98 3.63 -1.80 -3.01
CA ALA A 98 3.45 -0.54 -2.32
C ALA A 98 4.39 -0.41 -1.12
N ARG A 99 4.53 -1.47 -0.30
CA ARG A 99 5.50 -1.55 0.80
C ARG A 99 6.92 -1.34 0.29
N ASP A 100 7.32 -2.07 -0.73
CA ASP A 100 8.70 -2.05 -1.23
C ASP A 100 9.07 -0.65 -1.71
N GLN A 101 8.19 0.00 -2.44
CA GLN A 101 8.46 1.36 -2.89
C GLN A 101 8.39 2.40 -1.76
N ALA A 102 7.42 2.29 -0.86
CA ALA A 102 7.36 3.17 0.31
C ALA A 102 8.61 3.03 1.20
N SER A 103 9.16 1.82 1.35
CA SER A 103 10.38 1.59 2.14
C SER A 103 11.64 2.21 1.52
N ARG A 104 11.68 2.37 0.18
CA ARG A 104 12.75 3.11 -0.52
C ARG A 104 12.60 4.62 -0.38
N LEU A 105 11.36 5.12 -0.38
CA LEU A 105 11.06 6.56 -0.32
C LEU A 105 11.13 7.11 1.10
N LEU A 106 10.69 6.35 2.11
CA LEU A 106 10.57 6.83 3.48
C LEU A 106 11.89 7.36 4.06
N PRO A 107 13.06 6.70 3.93
CA PRO A 107 14.32 7.25 4.43
C PRO A 107 14.70 8.58 3.79
N ARG A 108 14.36 8.79 2.51
CA ARG A 108 14.61 10.05 1.78
C ARG A 108 13.71 11.20 2.24
N LEU A 109 12.60 10.89 2.91
CA LEU A 109 11.69 11.87 3.51
C LEU A 109 12.06 12.22 4.95
N LEU A 110 12.86 11.38 5.62
CA LEU A 110 13.27 11.55 7.00
C LEU A 110 14.69 12.14 7.13
N GLY A 111 15.51 12.06 6.08
CA GLY A 111 16.83 12.68 5.99
C GLY A 111 16.79 14.08 5.39
#